data_AF-A0A933RA12-F1
#
_entry.id   AF-A0A933RA12-F1
#
_cell.length_a   1.000
_cell.length_b   1.000
_cell.length_c   1.000
_cell.angle_alpha   90.00
_cell.angle_beta   90.00
_cell.angle_gamma   90.00
#
_symmetry.space_group_name_H-M   'P 1'
#
loop_
_entity.id
_entity.type
_entity.pdbx_description
1 polymer ?
#
loop_
_entity_poly.entity_id
_entity_poly.type
_entity_poly.pdbx_seq_one_letter_code
_entity_poly.pdbx_strand_id
1 'polypeptide(L)'
;MRTIRPSNPARLARIVGELAESGFSIEGSDEHRSAVLDELDYALRPPVHERRVPTVGAIIGPRTPASDWNERAQLDITHRPLVLSLDAAHRFADGLSSWIIRSVSDAPDELAVFDRPAGSERDLVVLAEAFGATLVQRHPSGGVRLVGDFGVLRWDGLSWHHEPPISTWIDSLLICGEHGDRDVIETMLEFAVHDLGARGIGATLVYRPDDDPAPSYEVRLPAPPPLRVVTPSNLAPLRHVLSQIDGAAVFDRSGTLLELGVRLAPSVLAETNVESFRGMRHTSGRRYSYDDRRATVIVVSEDGPVTVLRKGEVLGASRTEADSVRDVDAVTDV
;
A
#
# COMPACT_ATOMS: atom_id res chain seq x y z
N MET A 1 16.90 29.51 -10.65
CA MET A 1 15.64 30.14 -11.09
C MET A 1 14.59 29.05 -11.16
N ARG A 2 13.77 28.92 -10.11
CA ARG A 2 12.75 27.86 -9.96
C ARG A 2 11.54 28.24 -10.82
N THR A 3 11.53 27.83 -12.09
CA THR A 3 10.36 28.05 -12.96
C THR A 3 9.80 26.69 -13.35
N ILE A 4 8.97 26.14 -12.46
CA ILE A 4 7.87 25.26 -12.85
C ILE A 4 6.89 26.15 -13.63
N ARG A 5 6.08 25.60 -14.54
CA ARG A 5 4.85 26.29 -14.98
C ARG A 5 4.18 26.87 -13.72
N PRO A 6 3.85 28.18 -13.67
CA PRO A 6 3.26 28.73 -12.46
C PRO A 6 1.95 27.99 -12.17
N SER A 7 1.95 27.25 -11.06
CA SER A 7 0.79 26.52 -10.57
C SER A 7 -0.36 27.52 -10.40
N ASN A 8 -1.52 27.20 -10.95
CA ASN A 8 -2.68 28.09 -10.87
C ASN A 8 -3.21 28.06 -9.42
N PRO A 9 -3.29 29.19 -8.70
CA PRO A 9 -3.73 29.22 -7.31
C PRO A 9 -5.10 28.57 -7.08
N ALA A 10 -6.03 28.71 -8.03
CA ALA A 10 -7.35 28.07 -7.94
C ALA A 10 -7.26 26.54 -8.05
N ARG A 11 -6.31 26.02 -8.82
CA ARG A 11 -6.07 24.56 -8.92
C ARG A 11 -5.46 24.02 -7.65
N LEU A 12 -4.46 24.71 -7.09
CA LEU A 12 -3.85 24.31 -5.83
C LEU A 12 -4.89 24.30 -4.70
N ALA A 13 -5.74 25.33 -4.63
CA ALA A 13 -6.85 25.37 -3.68
C ALA A 13 -7.83 24.20 -3.86
N ARG A 14 -8.11 23.79 -5.11
CA ARG A 14 -8.95 22.61 -5.37
C ARG A 14 -8.29 21.32 -4.89
N ILE A 15 -7.00 21.11 -5.16
CA ILE A 15 -6.26 19.93 -4.67
C ILE A 15 -6.31 19.88 -3.13
N VAL A 16 -6.06 21.00 -2.46
CA VAL A 16 -6.16 21.08 -0.99
C VAL A 16 -7.57 20.72 -0.50
N GLY A 17 -8.61 21.22 -1.16
CA GLY A 17 -10.00 20.87 -0.85
C GLY A 17 -10.28 19.38 -1.02
N GLU A 18 -9.85 18.78 -2.14
CA GLU A 18 -10.02 17.35 -2.42
C GLU A 18 -9.29 16.45 -1.41
N LEU A 19 -8.07 16.84 -1.00
CA LEU A 19 -7.33 16.14 0.05
C LEU A 19 -8.05 16.25 1.40
N ALA A 20 -8.56 17.43 1.74
CA ALA A 20 -9.31 17.64 2.98
C ALA A 20 -10.64 16.87 2.99
N GLU A 21 -11.33 16.75 1.85
CA GLU A 21 -12.51 15.89 1.68
C GLU A 21 -12.18 14.42 1.99
N SER A 22 -10.99 13.94 1.64
CA SER A 22 -10.47 12.61 2.02
C SER A 22 -9.95 12.50 3.46
N GLY A 23 -10.07 13.57 4.27
CA GLY A 23 -9.59 13.62 5.65
C GLY A 23 -8.09 13.86 5.80
N PHE A 24 -7.39 14.28 4.73
CA PHE A 24 -5.94 14.50 4.74
C PHE A 24 -5.56 15.97 4.61
N SER A 25 -4.51 16.38 5.32
CA SER A 25 -3.91 17.70 5.20
C SER A 25 -2.39 17.62 5.10
N ILE A 26 -1.79 18.40 4.20
CA ILE A 26 -0.34 18.45 4.03
C ILE A 26 0.28 19.25 5.18
N GLU A 27 0.96 18.55 6.07
CA GLU A 27 1.72 19.10 7.19
C GLU A 27 3.14 19.54 6.76
N GLY A 28 3.84 20.26 7.64
CA GLY A 28 5.20 20.76 7.41
C GLY A 28 5.28 22.26 7.13
N SER A 29 6.47 22.71 6.71
CA SER A 29 6.73 24.13 6.38
C SER A 29 5.97 24.56 5.13
N ASP A 30 5.83 25.88 4.94
CA ASP A 30 5.17 26.42 3.75
C ASP A 30 5.93 26.06 2.46
N GLU A 31 7.26 25.97 2.52
CA GLU A 31 8.10 25.51 1.40
C GLU A 31 7.84 24.03 1.08
N HIS A 32 7.73 23.18 2.10
CA HIS A 32 7.40 21.77 1.91
C HIS A 32 6.00 21.62 1.30
N ARG A 33 5.00 22.30 1.88
CA ARG A 33 3.63 22.27 1.38
C ARG A 33 3.56 22.75 -0.06
N SER A 34 4.24 23.85 -0.39
CA SER A 34 4.29 24.37 -1.76
C SER A 34 4.94 23.37 -2.72
N ALA A 35 6.06 22.75 -2.34
CA ALA A 35 6.72 21.76 -3.18
C ALA A 35 5.85 20.54 -3.45
N VAL A 36 5.16 20.01 -2.43
CA VAL A 36 4.21 18.89 -2.57
C VAL A 36 3.06 19.27 -3.50
N LEU A 37 2.46 20.44 -3.33
CA LEU A 37 1.34 20.90 -4.15
C LEU A 37 1.73 21.11 -5.62
N ASP A 38 2.92 21.66 -5.88
CA ASP A 38 3.43 21.84 -7.24
C ASP A 38 3.63 20.50 -7.96
N GLU A 39 4.24 19.53 -7.27
CA GLU A 39 4.47 18.19 -7.83
C GLU A 39 3.14 17.42 -8.02
N LEU A 40 2.17 17.59 -7.12
CA LEU A 40 0.84 17.02 -7.28
C LEU A 40 0.08 17.62 -8.45
N ASP A 41 0.09 18.95 -8.64
CA ASP A 41 -0.57 19.57 -9.81
C ASP A 41 0.07 19.06 -11.11
N TYR A 42 1.40 18.94 -11.15
CA TYR A 42 2.09 18.37 -12.31
C TYR A 42 1.71 16.91 -12.56
N ALA A 43 1.69 16.07 -11.52
CA ALA A 43 1.36 14.64 -11.64
C ALA A 43 -0.12 14.40 -12.00
N LEU A 44 -1.04 15.25 -11.54
CA LEU A 44 -2.46 15.18 -11.93
C LEU A 44 -2.69 15.66 -13.36
N ARG A 45 -1.87 16.61 -13.84
CA ARG A 45 -2.09 17.32 -15.12
C ARG A 45 -0.80 17.43 -15.94
N PRO A 46 -0.13 16.30 -16.24
CA PRO A 46 1.13 16.36 -16.97
C PRO A 46 0.90 16.80 -18.43
N PRO A 47 1.90 17.40 -19.09
CA PRO A 47 1.79 17.77 -20.49
C PRO A 47 1.63 16.53 -21.38
N VAL A 48 0.48 16.42 -22.07
CA VAL A 48 0.17 15.31 -22.98
C VAL A 48 0.77 15.56 -24.36
N HIS A 49 1.47 14.57 -24.90
CA HIS A 49 2.05 14.62 -26.25
C HIS A 49 1.66 13.37 -27.03
N GLU A 50 1.11 13.51 -28.25
CA GLU A 50 0.68 12.38 -29.09
C GLU A 50 -0.24 11.37 -28.35
N ARG A 51 -1.13 11.86 -27.48
CA ARG A 51 -2.00 11.06 -26.59
C ARG A 51 -1.26 10.20 -25.56
N ARG A 52 0.06 10.36 -25.44
CA ARG A 52 0.86 9.77 -24.37
C ARG A 52 0.87 10.73 -23.19
N VAL A 53 0.40 10.21 -22.06
CA VAL A 53 0.47 10.88 -20.76
C VAL A 53 1.75 10.37 -20.09
N PRO A 54 2.73 11.22 -19.77
CA PRO A 54 3.98 10.77 -19.17
C PRO A 54 3.77 10.30 -17.73
N THR A 55 4.63 9.42 -17.24
CA THR A 55 4.78 9.15 -15.82
C THR A 55 5.66 10.22 -15.17
N VAL A 56 5.57 10.36 -13.85
CA VAL A 56 6.23 11.42 -13.08
C VAL A 56 6.66 10.88 -11.74
N GLY A 57 7.83 11.29 -11.26
CA GLY A 57 8.31 11.00 -9.91
C GLY A 57 9.04 12.16 -9.25
N ALA A 58 8.65 12.48 -8.01
CA ALA A 58 9.36 13.43 -7.17
C ALA A 58 9.52 12.90 -5.73
N ILE A 59 10.69 13.12 -5.14
CA ILE A 59 11.02 12.89 -3.73
C ILE A 59 11.24 14.26 -3.09
N ILE A 60 10.44 14.61 -2.09
CA ILE A 60 10.32 15.98 -1.60
C ILE A 60 10.79 16.07 -0.15
N GLY A 61 11.77 16.94 0.07
CA GLY A 61 12.34 17.24 1.38
C GLY A 61 12.91 16.01 2.10
N PRO A 62 13.84 15.25 1.49
CA PRO A 62 14.49 14.15 2.18
C PRO A 62 15.20 14.64 3.44
N ARG A 63 14.92 13.96 4.56
CA ARG A 63 15.50 14.27 5.88
C ARG A 63 16.66 13.34 6.22
N THR A 64 16.73 12.17 5.59
CA THR A 64 17.85 11.24 5.72
C THR A 64 19.05 11.73 4.89
N PRO A 65 20.28 11.68 5.43
CA PRO A 65 21.49 12.00 4.66
C PRO A 65 21.63 11.14 3.40
N ALA A 66 22.10 11.74 2.31
CA ALA A 66 22.25 11.04 1.02
C ALA A 66 23.21 9.84 1.06
N SER A 67 24.17 9.83 1.99
CA SER A 67 25.07 8.70 2.23
C SER A 67 24.35 7.40 2.62
N ASP A 68 23.14 7.51 3.18
CA ASP A 68 22.44 6.39 3.80
C ASP A 68 21.32 5.86 2.89
N TRP A 69 21.02 6.56 1.79
CA TRP A 69 19.90 6.21 0.91
C TRP A 69 20.05 4.82 0.30
N ASN A 70 21.25 4.47 -0.18
CA ASN A 70 21.47 3.18 -0.85
C ASN A 70 21.21 1.99 0.07
N GLU A 71 21.76 2.04 1.29
CA GLU A 71 21.61 0.99 2.28
C GLU A 71 20.15 0.84 2.72
N ARG A 72 19.50 1.97 3.06
CA ARG A 72 18.11 1.96 3.55
C ARG A 72 17.09 1.59 2.47
N ALA A 73 17.26 2.07 1.25
CA ALA A 73 16.38 1.74 0.13
C ALA A 73 16.72 0.38 -0.52
N GLN A 74 17.88 -0.20 -0.18
CA GLN A 74 18.43 -1.40 -0.84
C GLN A 74 18.56 -1.24 -2.36
N LEU A 75 18.96 -0.05 -2.81
CA LEU A 75 19.12 0.34 -4.20
C LEU A 75 20.48 1.00 -4.40
N ASP A 76 21.03 0.90 -5.61
CA ASP A 76 22.19 1.72 -5.99
C ASP A 76 21.66 3.02 -6.62
N ILE A 77 21.77 4.13 -5.88
CA ILE A 77 21.20 5.42 -6.27
C ILE A 77 22.33 6.35 -6.73
N THR A 78 22.19 6.87 -7.95
CA THR A 78 23.08 7.92 -8.47
C THR A 78 22.30 9.22 -8.60
N HIS A 79 22.77 10.28 -7.93
CA HIS A 79 22.11 11.58 -7.94
C HIS A 79 23.06 12.67 -8.43
N ARG A 80 22.50 13.71 -9.06
CA ARG A 80 23.27 14.82 -9.63
C ARG A 80 22.48 16.12 -9.57
N PRO A 81 23.12 17.28 -9.34
CA PRO A 81 22.43 18.57 -9.33
C PRO A 81 21.66 18.83 -10.63
N LEU A 82 20.44 19.36 -10.51
CA LEU A 82 19.66 19.82 -11.65
C LEU A 82 20.19 21.16 -12.14
N VAL A 83 20.56 21.19 -13.42
CA VAL A 83 20.95 22.43 -14.14
C VAL A 83 19.81 22.99 -15.01
N LEU A 84 18.74 22.21 -15.19
CA LEU A 84 17.58 22.55 -16.00
C LEU A 84 16.49 23.21 -15.16
N SER A 85 15.51 23.85 -15.82
CA SER A 85 14.25 24.19 -15.15
C SER A 85 13.52 22.92 -14.73
N LEU A 86 12.71 23.01 -13.67
CA LEU A 86 11.94 21.88 -13.16
C LEU A 86 11.00 21.29 -14.23
N ASP A 87 10.31 22.13 -15.01
CA ASP A 87 9.43 21.66 -16.12
C ASP A 87 10.18 20.79 -17.16
N ALA A 88 11.45 21.12 -17.44
CA ALA A 88 12.28 20.32 -18.32
C ALA A 88 12.82 19.06 -17.61
N ALA A 89 13.16 19.17 -16.32
CA ALA A 89 13.64 18.07 -15.51
C ALA A 89 12.60 16.95 -15.36
N HIS A 90 11.30 17.30 -15.25
CA HIS A 90 10.21 16.30 -15.12
C HIS A 90 10.19 15.28 -16.25
N ARG A 91 10.68 15.64 -17.44
CA ARG A 91 10.77 14.73 -18.60
C ARG A 91 11.76 13.59 -18.40
N PHE A 92 12.67 13.73 -17.43
CA PHE A 92 13.69 12.73 -17.10
C PHE A 92 13.33 11.92 -15.85
N ALA A 93 12.25 12.23 -15.14
CA ALA A 93 11.86 11.60 -13.89
C ALA A 93 10.59 10.78 -14.08
N ASP A 94 10.76 9.49 -14.40
CA ASP A 94 9.67 8.59 -14.74
C ASP A 94 8.89 8.08 -13.51
N GLY A 95 9.37 8.34 -12.29
CA GLY A 95 8.79 7.86 -11.05
C GLY A 95 8.83 6.35 -10.87
N LEU A 96 9.74 5.68 -11.57
CA LEU A 96 10.01 4.25 -11.41
C LEU A 96 11.51 4.04 -11.18
N SER A 97 12.34 4.48 -12.12
CA SER A 97 13.80 4.35 -12.06
C SER A 97 14.49 5.71 -11.93
N SER A 98 13.80 6.81 -12.25
CA SER A 98 14.34 8.15 -12.16
C SER A 98 13.37 9.12 -11.49
N TRP A 99 13.93 9.99 -10.65
CA TRP A 99 13.18 10.81 -9.71
C TRP A 99 13.81 12.21 -9.60
N ILE A 100 12.99 13.25 -9.55
CA ILE A 100 13.46 14.56 -9.09
C ILE A 100 13.52 14.53 -7.57
N ILE A 101 14.63 14.99 -6.99
CA ILE A 101 14.72 15.30 -5.56
C ILE A 101 14.50 16.80 -5.41
N ARG A 102 13.40 17.17 -4.74
CA ARG A 102 13.06 18.55 -4.41
C ARG A 102 13.61 18.90 -3.04
N SER A 103 14.54 19.83 -3.00
CA SER A 103 15.03 20.39 -1.74
C SER A 103 14.00 21.40 -1.20
N VAL A 104 13.58 21.21 0.05
CA VAL A 104 12.79 22.19 0.82
C VAL A 104 13.69 23.15 1.61
N SER A 105 15.00 23.08 1.37
CA SER A 105 16.03 23.95 1.92
C SER A 105 16.72 24.74 0.80
N ASP A 106 17.79 25.46 1.13
CA ASP A 106 18.61 26.20 0.15
C ASP A 106 19.48 25.29 -0.75
N ALA A 107 19.48 23.97 -0.52
CA ALA A 107 20.16 23.03 -1.41
C ALA A 107 19.51 22.99 -2.81
N PRO A 108 20.29 22.76 -3.88
CA PRO A 108 19.75 22.61 -5.23
C PRO A 108 18.89 21.35 -5.35
N ASP A 109 17.91 21.39 -6.25
CA ASP A 109 17.18 20.19 -6.64
C ASP A 109 18.10 19.24 -7.43
N GLU A 110 17.82 17.94 -7.40
CA GLU A 110 18.67 16.90 -8.00
C GLU A 110 17.86 15.92 -8.86
N LEU A 111 18.54 15.20 -9.75
CA LEU A 111 17.99 14.05 -10.46
C LEU A 111 18.63 12.78 -9.92
N ALA A 112 17.82 11.94 -9.27
CA ALA A 112 18.20 10.60 -8.85
C ALA A 112 17.84 9.57 -9.92
N VAL A 113 18.71 8.58 -10.10
CA VAL A 113 18.53 7.42 -10.98
C VAL A 113 18.93 6.17 -10.20
N PHE A 114 18.02 5.22 -10.15
CA PHE A 114 18.16 3.93 -9.47
C PHE A 114 18.69 2.88 -10.45
N ASP A 115 19.40 1.87 -9.94
CA ASP A 115 19.91 0.73 -10.72
C ASP A 115 18.81 -0.16 -11.30
N ARG A 116 17.62 -0.13 -10.69
CA ARG A 116 16.43 -0.88 -11.12
C ARG A 116 15.15 -0.11 -10.82
N PRO A 117 14.03 -0.43 -11.51
CA PRO A 117 12.74 0.18 -11.22
C PRO A 117 12.26 -0.13 -9.79
N ALA A 118 11.88 0.91 -9.06
CA ALA A 118 11.27 0.87 -7.74
C ALA A 118 10.07 1.84 -7.72
N GLY A 119 8.91 1.34 -8.12
CA GLY A 119 7.73 2.17 -8.36
C GLY A 119 6.39 1.48 -8.09
N SER A 120 6.42 0.29 -7.50
CA SER A 120 5.23 -0.26 -6.87
C SER A 120 4.87 0.54 -5.61
N GLU A 121 3.63 0.45 -5.14
CA GLU A 121 3.23 1.16 -3.93
C GLU A 121 4.08 0.76 -2.71
N ARG A 122 4.42 -0.53 -2.58
CA ARG A 122 5.33 -1.01 -1.54
C ARG A 122 6.71 -0.36 -1.65
N ASP A 123 7.25 -0.25 -2.86
CA ASP A 123 8.53 0.45 -3.06
C ASP A 123 8.45 1.91 -2.60
N LEU A 124 7.33 2.59 -2.87
CA LEU A 124 7.15 3.98 -2.43
C LEU A 124 7.13 4.14 -0.92
N VAL A 125 6.51 3.20 -0.19
CA VAL A 125 6.50 3.22 1.29
C VAL A 125 7.93 3.05 1.81
N VAL A 126 8.67 2.07 1.28
CA VAL A 126 10.09 1.86 1.63
C VAL A 126 10.95 3.08 1.29
N LEU A 127 10.74 3.69 0.13
CA LEU A 127 11.48 4.90 -0.28
C LEU A 127 11.12 6.10 0.60
N ALA A 128 9.84 6.30 0.95
CA ALA A 128 9.41 7.38 1.82
C ALA A 128 10.09 7.28 3.20
N GLU A 129 10.15 6.07 3.76
CA GLU A 129 10.84 5.82 5.01
C GLU A 129 12.36 5.99 4.88
N ALA A 130 12.98 5.37 3.87
CA ALA A 130 14.42 5.42 3.65
C ALA A 130 14.94 6.85 3.50
N PHE A 131 14.24 7.69 2.74
CA PHE A 131 14.60 9.08 2.52
C PHE A 131 14.08 10.02 3.62
N GLY A 132 13.13 9.57 4.44
CA GLY A 132 12.39 10.42 5.37
C GLY A 132 11.70 11.56 4.61
N ALA A 133 11.01 11.25 3.52
CA ALA A 133 10.55 12.20 2.51
C ALA A 133 9.08 11.99 2.15
N THR A 134 8.49 13.01 1.51
CA THR A 134 7.18 12.89 0.86
C THR A 134 7.39 12.61 -0.62
N LEU A 135 6.79 11.55 -1.15
CA LEU A 135 6.92 11.13 -2.54
C LEU A 135 5.64 11.44 -3.32
N VAL A 136 5.79 11.92 -4.55
CA VAL A 136 4.70 12.04 -5.53
C VAL A 136 5.03 11.18 -6.73
N GLN A 137 4.12 10.29 -7.10
CA GLN A 137 4.27 9.43 -8.27
C GLN A 137 3.02 9.49 -9.15
N ARG A 138 3.20 9.67 -10.46
CA ARG A 138 2.21 9.27 -11.46
C ARG A 138 2.59 7.93 -12.05
N HIS A 139 1.84 6.90 -11.71
CA HIS A 139 2.10 5.53 -12.16
C HIS A 139 1.68 5.34 -13.64
N PRO A 140 2.29 4.41 -14.41
CA PRO A 140 1.89 4.10 -15.78
C PRO A 140 0.40 3.76 -16.00
N SER A 141 -0.29 3.27 -14.95
CA SER A 141 -1.74 3.02 -14.99
C SER A 141 -2.60 4.29 -14.95
N GLY A 142 -1.99 5.46 -14.76
CA GLY A 142 -2.66 6.77 -14.75
C GLY A 142 -3.04 7.28 -13.36
N GLY A 143 -2.94 6.45 -12.32
CA GLY A 143 -3.15 6.85 -10.93
C GLY A 143 -2.01 7.75 -10.42
N VAL A 144 -2.34 8.63 -9.47
CA VAL A 144 -1.36 9.46 -8.76
C VAL A 144 -1.28 9.00 -7.31
N ARG A 145 -0.07 8.88 -6.78
CA ARG A 145 0.18 8.49 -5.39
C ARG A 145 0.96 9.58 -4.68
N LEU A 146 0.56 9.87 -3.45
CA LEU A 146 1.28 10.70 -2.50
C LEU A 146 1.63 9.82 -1.30
N VAL A 147 2.91 9.68 -0.98
CA VAL A 147 3.39 8.74 0.05
C VAL A 147 4.30 9.45 1.04
N GLY A 148 4.15 9.15 2.33
CA GLY A 148 4.96 9.73 3.39
C GLY A 148 4.81 8.96 4.70
N ASP A 149 5.20 9.59 5.80
CA ASP A 149 4.98 9.04 7.16
C ASP A 149 3.50 8.90 7.53
N PHE A 150 2.62 9.62 6.83
CA PHE A 150 1.16 9.50 6.92
C PHE A 150 0.57 8.31 6.15
N GLY A 151 1.38 7.49 5.47
CA GLY A 151 0.93 6.37 4.65
C GLY A 151 0.81 6.74 3.17
N VAL A 152 -0.25 6.27 2.50
CA VAL A 152 -0.43 6.39 1.05
C VAL A 152 -1.76 7.05 0.72
N LEU A 153 -1.75 8.11 -0.06
CA LEU A 153 -2.93 8.65 -0.74
C LEU A 153 -2.92 8.23 -2.21
N ARG A 154 -4.05 7.70 -2.67
CA ARG A 154 -4.24 7.20 -4.03
C ARG A 154 -5.31 8.03 -4.73
N TRP A 155 -4.97 8.62 -5.86
CA TRP A 155 -5.93 9.22 -6.77
C TRP A 155 -6.21 8.28 -7.93
N ASP A 156 -7.47 7.87 -8.07
CA ASP A 156 -7.93 6.88 -9.04
C ASP A 156 -8.50 7.49 -10.35
N GLY A 157 -8.56 8.82 -10.43
CA GLY A 157 -9.22 9.54 -11.52
C GLY A 157 -10.42 10.36 -11.07
N LEU A 158 -10.98 10.03 -9.90
CA LEU A 158 -12.22 10.61 -9.38
C LEU A 158 -12.02 11.15 -7.96
N SER A 159 -11.51 10.33 -7.05
CA SER A 159 -11.36 10.69 -5.64
C SER A 159 -9.99 10.29 -5.07
N TRP A 160 -9.70 10.82 -3.89
CA TRP A 160 -8.53 10.46 -3.10
C TRP A 160 -8.91 9.42 -2.06
N HIS A 161 -8.14 8.34 -2.00
CA HIS A 161 -8.26 7.30 -0.98
C HIS A 161 -7.02 7.33 -0.09
N HIS A 162 -7.22 7.57 1.21
CA HIS A 162 -6.14 7.56 2.18
C HIS A 162 -6.00 6.21 2.87
N GLU A 163 -4.83 5.61 2.73
CA GLU A 163 -4.39 4.44 3.48
C GLU A 163 -3.38 4.88 4.55
N PRO A 164 -3.72 4.80 5.85
CA PRO A 164 -2.79 5.10 6.92
C PRO A 164 -1.65 4.05 6.99
N PRO A 165 -0.55 4.33 7.70
CA PRO A 165 0.53 3.37 7.87
C PRO A 165 0.05 2.08 8.55
N ILE A 166 0.51 0.92 8.06
CA ILE A 166 0.09 -0.40 8.58
C ILE A 166 0.37 -0.55 10.08
N SER A 167 1.45 0.08 10.57
CA SER A 167 1.81 0.09 12.00
C SER A 167 0.68 0.59 12.91
N THR A 168 -0.14 1.54 12.43
CA THR A 168 -1.29 2.07 13.19
C THR A 168 -2.34 1.01 13.49
N TRP A 169 -2.39 -0.09 12.73
CA TRP A 169 -3.33 -1.19 12.93
C TRP A 169 -2.68 -2.36 13.65
N ILE A 170 -1.42 -2.67 13.32
CA ILE A 170 -0.69 -3.82 13.89
C ILE A 170 -0.67 -3.75 15.41
N ASP A 171 -0.46 -2.56 15.98
CA ASP A 171 -0.45 -2.38 17.43
C ASP A 171 -1.82 -2.70 18.07
N SER A 172 -2.91 -2.47 17.34
CA SER A 172 -4.27 -2.85 17.76
C SER A 172 -4.55 -4.35 17.56
N LEU A 173 -3.90 -5.00 16.57
CA LEU A 173 -4.10 -6.41 16.20
C LEU A 173 -3.28 -7.42 17.03
N LEU A 174 -2.15 -6.98 17.61
CA LEU A 174 -1.13 -7.86 18.22
C LEU A 174 -1.03 -7.78 19.75
N ILE A 175 -2.08 -7.32 20.42
CA ILE A 175 -2.12 -7.08 21.87
C ILE A 175 -1.69 -8.30 22.73
N CYS A 176 -1.76 -9.54 22.21
CA CYS A 176 -1.55 -10.74 23.04
C CYS A 176 -0.43 -11.72 22.62
N GLY A 177 0.33 -11.53 21.53
CA GLY A 177 1.44 -12.44 21.14
C GLY A 177 1.08 -13.92 20.85
N GLU A 178 -0.14 -14.37 21.14
CA GLU A 178 -0.62 -15.76 20.95
C GLU A 178 -0.76 -16.17 19.47
N HIS A 179 -0.72 -15.20 18.56
CA HIS A 179 -1.16 -15.35 17.17
C HIS A 179 -0.02 -15.39 16.15
N GLY A 180 1.21 -15.57 16.62
CA GLY A 180 2.41 -15.79 15.81
C GLY A 180 3.36 -14.62 15.78
N ASP A 181 4.24 -14.64 14.79
CA ASP A 181 5.35 -13.69 14.65
C ASP A 181 4.84 -12.33 14.13
N ARG A 182 5.14 -11.26 14.88
CA ARG A 182 4.75 -9.88 14.53
C ARG A 182 5.27 -9.50 13.16
N ASP A 183 6.54 -9.77 12.87
CA ASP A 183 7.21 -9.30 11.66
C ASP A 183 6.65 -10.00 10.42
N VAL A 184 6.27 -11.27 10.56
CA VAL A 184 5.62 -12.03 9.48
C VAL A 184 4.23 -11.49 9.19
N ILE A 185 3.42 -11.26 10.23
CA ILE A 185 2.06 -10.71 10.07
C ILE A 185 2.12 -9.31 9.48
N GLU A 186 3.04 -8.47 9.95
CA GLU A 186 3.31 -7.14 9.40
C GLU A 186 3.61 -7.21 7.91
N THR A 187 4.57 -8.05 7.52
CA THR A 187 4.93 -8.21 6.11
C THR A 187 3.77 -8.76 5.27
N MET A 188 2.96 -9.67 5.82
CA MET A 188 1.76 -10.18 5.15
C MET A 188 0.69 -9.10 4.97
N LEU A 189 0.52 -8.20 5.93
CA LEU A 189 -0.42 -7.08 5.83
C LEU A 189 0.05 -6.04 4.82
N GLU A 190 1.32 -5.67 4.85
CA GLU A 190 1.90 -4.79 3.84
C GLU A 190 1.78 -5.39 2.43
N PHE A 191 2.01 -6.69 2.28
CA PHE A 191 1.79 -7.39 1.02
C PHE A 191 0.30 -7.35 0.62
N ALA A 192 -0.61 -7.62 1.56
CA ALA A 192 -2.04 -7.55 1.30
C ALA A 192 -2.49 -6.15 0.84
N VAL A 193 -2.00 -5.09 1.49
CA VAL A 193 -2.41 -3.70 1.21
C VAL A 193 -1.70 -3.16 -0.02
N HIS A 194 -0.37 -3.17 -0.05
CA HIS A 194 0.43 -2.46 -1.05
C HIS A 194 0.73 -3.27 -2.31
N ASP A 195 0.64 -4.60 -2.24
CA ASP A 195 0.91 -5.46 -3.38
C ASP A 195 -0.35 -6.02 -4.03
N LEU A 196 -1.34 -6.44 -3.22
CA LEU A 196 -2.60 -7.00 -3.70
C LEU A 196 -3.70 -5.93 -3.81
N GLY A 197 -4.05 -5.27 -2.70
CA GLY A 197 -5.13 -4.29 -2.62
C GLY A 197 -4.91 -3.09 -3.55
N ALA A 198 -3.69 -2.54 -3.55
CA ALA A 198 -3.29 -1.45 -4.45
C ALA A 198 -3.35 -1.80 -5.95
N ARG A 199 -3.52 -3.08 -6.30
CA ARG A 199 -3.67 -3.59 -7.67
C ARG A 199 -5.06 -4.17 -7.95
N GLY A 200 -5.99 -4.10 -7.00
CA GLY A 200 -7.32 -4.71 -7.13
C GLY A 200 -7.27 -6.25 -7.20
N ILE A 201 -6.24 -6.87 -6.64
CA ILE A 201 -6.12 -8.34 -6.61
C ILE A 201 -6.85 -8.85 -5.38
N GLY A 202 -8.06 -9.39 -5.59
CA GLY A 202 -8.81 -10.07 -4.54
C GLY A 202 -8.12 -11.36 -4.12
N ALA A 203 -7.93 -11.56 -2.81
CA ALA A 203 -7.23 -12.73 -2.28
C ALA A 203 -7.70 -13.07 -0.85
N THR A 204 -7.44 -14.31 -0.43
CA THR A 204 -7.58 -14.71 0.98
C THR A 204 -6.29 -15.37 1.42
N LEU A 205 -5.63 -14.78 2.42
CA LEU A 205 -4.37 -15.26 2.98
C LEU A 205 -4.66 -15.80 4.38
N VAL A 206 -4.23 -17.04 4.66
CA VAL A 206 -4.39 -17.69 5.96
C VAL A 206 -3.00 -17.87 6.55
N TYR A 207 -2.67 -17.14 7.61
CA TYR A 207 -1.46 -17.33 8.38
C TYR A 207 -1.71 -18.29 9.55
N ARG A 208 -0.95 -19.38 9.64
CA ARG A 208 -1.04 -20.37 10.71
C ARG A 208 0.25 -20.35 11.55
N PRO A 209 0.19 -19.95 12.82
CA PRO A 209 1.39 -19.83 13.66
C PRO A 209 1.92 -21.18 14.17
N ASP A 210 1.11 -22.24 14.11
CA ASP A 210 1.45 -23.57 14.63
C ASP A 210 1.16 -24.66 13.58
N ASP A 211 1.85 -25.79 13.72
CA ASP A 211 1.69 -26.99 12.89
C ASP A 211 0.55 -27.91 13.36
N ASP A 212 -0.30 -27.42 14.27
CA ASP A 212 -1.49 -28.16 14.73
C ASP A 212 -2.34 -28.60 13.53
N PRO A 213 -3.09 -29.72 13.62
CA PRO A 213 -3.91 -30.20 12.52
C PRO A 213 -4.82 -29.08 12.02
N ALA A 214 -4.68 -28.71 10.74
CA ALA A 214 -5.49 -27.67 10.16
C ALA A 214 -6.98 -28.03 10.28
N PRO A 215 -7.86 -27.07 10.60
CA PRO A 215 -9.28 -27.26 10.33
C PRO A 215 -9.48 -27.53 8.84
N SER A 216 -10.61 -28.16 8.51
CA SER A 216 -10.87 -28.64 7.16
C SER A 216 -10.81 -27.52 6.13
N TYR A 217 -9.81 -27.59 5.26
CA TYR A 217 -9.86 -26.96 3.95
C TYR A 217 -9.61 -28.03 2.90
N GLU A 218 -10.21 -27.87 1.72
CA GLU A 218 -10.02 -28.76 0.59
C GLU A 218 -8.87 -28.25 -0.26
N VAL A 219 -7.80 -29.03 -0.37
CA VAL A 219 -6.69 -28.77 -1.31
C VAL A 219 -7.18 -29.07 -2.72
N ARG A 220 -7.04 -28.09 -3.62
CA ARG A 220 -7.52 -28.19 -5.02
C ARG A 220 -6.42 -28.10 -6.06
N LEU A 221 -5.27 -27.60 -5.67
CA LEU A 221 -4.11 -27.41 -6.54
C LEU A 221 -2.92 -28.23 -6.03
N PRO A 222 -1.93 -28.51 -6.88
CA PRO A 222 -0.67 -29.11 -6.43
C PRO A 222 0.06 -28.20 -5.44
N ALA A 223 0.92 -28.82 -4.62
CA ALA A 223 1.76 -28.10 -3.67
C ALA A 223 2.60 -27.03 -4.40
N PRO A 224 2.62 -25.78 -3.92
CA PRO A 224 3.39 -24.69 -4.51
C PRO A 224 4.89 -24.82 -4.24
N PRO A 225 5.75 -24.11 -5.00
CA PRO A 225 7.13 -23.91 -4.59
C PRO A 225 7.20 -23.14 -3.26
N PRO A 226 8.27 -23.32 -2.45
CA PRO A 226 8.39 -22.71 -1.12
C PRO A 226 8.67 -21.20 -1.22
N LEU A 227 7.62 -20.43 -1.47
CA LEU A 227 7.68 -18.96 -1.56
C LEU A 227 7.41 -18.35 -0.19
N ARG A 228 8.36 -17.57 0.31
CA ARG A 228 8.27 -16.86 1.58
C ARG A 228 7.85 -15.41 1.39
N VAL A 229 6.78 -14.98 2.03
CA VAL A 229 6.27 -13.60 1.96
C VAL A 229 7.28 -12.58 2.51
N VAL A 230 8.10 -12.98 3.47
CA VAL A 230 9.16 -12.13 4.06
C VAL A 230 10.40 -11.97 3.17
N THR A 231 10.43 -12.62 2.00
CA THR A 231 11.57 -12.53 1.07
C THR A 231 11.18 -11.67 -0.13
N PRO A 232 11.79 -10.49 -0.35
CA PRO A 232 11.38 -9.55 -1.40
C PRO A 232 11.31 -10.16 -2.81
N SER A 233 12.26 -11.01 -3.19
CA SER A 233 12.27 -11.68 -4.50
C SER A 233 11.09 -12.64 -4.73
N ASN A 234 10.45 -13.10 -3.65
CA ASN A 234 9.31 -14.02 -3.72
C ASN A 234 7.97 -13.28 -3.86
N LEU A 235 7.92 -11.97 -3.61
CA LEU A 235 6.68 -11.21 -3.69
C LEU A 235 6.13 -11.15 -5.12
N ALA A 236 7.01 -11.06 -6.12
CA ALA A 236 6.61 -11.03 -7.53
C ALA A 236 5.85 -12.30 -7.98
N PRO A 237 6.40 -13.52 -7.80
CA PRO A 237 5.65 -14.73 -8.13
C PRO A 237 4.40 -14.92 -7.26
N LEU A 238 4.42 -14.51 -5.98
CA LEU A 238 3.23 -14.54 -5.11
C LEU A 238 2.09 -13.67 -5.66
N ARG A 239 2.36 -12.40 -6.00
CA ARG A 239 1.37 -11.52 -6.65
C ARG A 239 0.81 -12.15 -7.93
N HIS A 240 1.71 -12.68 -8.76
CA HIS A 240 1.34 -13.22 -10.06
C HIS A 240 0.42 -14.43 -9.94
N VAL A 241 0.70 -15.37 -9.03
CA VAL A 241 -0.16 -16.55 -8.88
C VAL A 241 -1.49 -16.21 -8.21
N LEU A 242 -1.48 -15.33 -7.19
CA LEU A 242 -2.70 -14.93 -6.47
C LEU A 242 -3.69 -14.17 -7.34
N SER A 243 -3.23 -13.47 -8.39
CA SER A 243 -4.13 -12.80 -9.34
C SER A 243 -4.82 -13.74 -10.34
N GLN A 244 -4.50 -15.04 -10.32
CA GLN A 244 -4.98 -16.01 -11.32
C GLN A 244 -5.82 -17.13 -10.71
N ILE A 245 -5.80 -17.28 -9.39
CA ILE A 245 -6.45 -18.38 -8.70
C ILE A 245 -7.60 -17.87 -7.83
N ASP A 246 -8.62 -18.71 -7.67
CA ASP A 246 -9.65 -18.51 -6.66
C ASP A 246 -9.37 -19.39 -5.44
N GLY A 247 -9.95 -19.01 -4.30
CA GLY A 247 -9.73 -19.66 -3.00
C GLY A 247 -8.66 -18.96 -2.15
N ALA A 248 -8.21 -19.66 -1.11
CA ALA A 248 -7.26 -19.14 -0.14
C ALA A 248 -5.84 -19.67 -0.35
N ALA A 249 -4.85 -18.89 0.07
CA ALA A 249 -3.46 -19.27 0.19
C ALA A 249 -3.10 -19.45 1.67
N VAL A 250 -2.47 -20.57 2.02
CA VAL A 250 -2.11 -20.89 3.41
C VAL A 250 -0.63 -20.70 3.60
N PHE A 251 -0.25 -19.99 4.66
CA PHE A 251 1.12 -19.68 5.04
C PHE A 251 1.43 -20.26 6.42
N ASP A 252 2.63 -20.80 6.59
CA ASP A 252 3.13 -21.28 7.87
C ASP A 252 3.63 -20.13 8.77
N ARG A 253 4.11 -20.50 9.97
CA ARG A 253 4.65 -19.58 10.97
C ARG A 253 5.77 -18.68 10.47
N SER A 254 6.53 -19.13 9.48
CA SER A 254 7.69 -18.43 8.90
C SER A 254 7.32 -17.58 7.68
N GLY A 255 6.02 -17.54 7.34
CA GLY A 255 5.48 -16.87 6.16
C GLY A 255 5.75 -17.63 4.87
N THR A 256 6.02 -18.94 4.93
CA THR A 256 6.18 -19.79 3.74
C THR A 256 4.82 -20.26 3.25
N LEU A 257 4.57 -20.09 1.96
CA LEU A 257 3.38 -20.59 1.28
C LEU A 257 3.36 -22.13 1.31
N LEU A 258 2.35 -22.69 1.96
CA LEU A 258 2.11 -24.13 2.08
C LEU A 258 1.14 -24.62 0.99
N GLU A 259 0.05 -23.90 0.79
CA GLU A 259 -1.05 -24.32 -0.09
C GLU A 259 -1.62 -23.15 -0.89
N LEU A 260 -2.11 -23.43 -2.09
CA LEU A 260 -2.76 -22.45 -2.97
C LEU A 260 -4.15 -22.92 -3.39
N GLY A 261 -5.06 -21.96 -3.52
CA GLY A 261 -6.40 -22.19 -4.07
C GLY A 261 -7.24 -23.15 -3.21
N VAL A 262 -6.97 -23.19 -1.91
CA VAL A 262 -7.74 -24.06 -1.00
C VAL A 262 -9.15 -23.53 -0.86
N ARG A 263 -10.12 -24.42 -0.76
CA ARG A 263 -11.47 -24.06 -0.34
C ARG A 263 -11.54 -24.18 1.17
N LEU A 264 -11.73 -23.06 1.85
CA LEU A 264 -12.04 -23.07 3.27
C LEU A 264 -13.38 -23.80 3.47
N ALA A 265 -13.40 -24.81 4.34
CA ALA A 265 -14.60 -25.59 4.67
C ALA A 265 -14.92 -25.42 6.15
N PRO A 266 -15.60 -24.31 6.54
CA PRO A 266 -15.95 -24.07 7.92
C PRO A 266 -16.88 -25.14 8.49
N SER A 267 -16.82 -25.34 9.80
CA SER A 267 -17.69 -26.26 10.52
C SER A 267 -19.13 -25.76 10.55
N VAL A 268 -20.09 -26.67 10.75
CA VAL A 268 -21.51 -26.34 10.99
C VAL A 268 -21.66 -25.38 12.18
N LEU A 269 -20.78 -25.51 13.18
CA LEU A 269 -20.76 -24.63 14.35
C LEU A 269 -20.38 -23.20 13.95
N ALA A 270 -19.35 -23.03 13.11
CA ALA A 270 -18.98 -21.73 12.57
C ALA A 270 -20.09 -21.15 11.67
N GLU A 271 -20.73 -21.95 10.83
CA GLU A 271 -21.85 -21.50 9.98
C GLU A 271 -23.05 -21.02 10.80
N THR A 272 -23.29 -21.62 11.96
CA THR A 272 -24.40 -21.27 12.86
C THR A 272 -24.08 -20.06 13.73
N ASN A 273 -22.85 -19.96 14.25
CA ASN A 273 -22.49 -18.95 15.25
C ASN A 273 -21.84 -17.69 14.66
N VAL A 274 -21.40 -17.74 13.41
CA VAL A 274 -20.72 -16.61 12.75
C VAL A 274 -21.56 -16.16 11.56
N GLU A 275 -22.17 -14.99 11.73
CA GLU A 275 -22.95 -14.32 10.70
C GLU A 275 -22.10 -14.02 9.46
N SER A 276 -22.77 -14.01 8.30
CA SER A 276 -22.15 -13.58 7.05
C SER A 276 -21.66 -12.14 7.17
N PHE A 277 -20.48 -11.88 6.61
CA PHE A 277 -19.88 -10.56 6.58
C PHE A 277 -19.43 -10.26 5.15
N ARG A 278 -19.89 -9.14 4.58
CA ARG A 278 -19.60 -8.71 3.20
C ARG A 278 -19.79 -9.84 2.17
N GLY A 279 -18.79 -10.10 1.33
CA GLY A 279 -18.82 -11.12 0.28
C GLY A 279 -18.47 -12.52 0.76
N MET A 280 -18.43 -13.46 -0.19
CA MET A 280 -18.13 -14.87 0.10
C MET A 280 -16.74 -15.07 0.73
N ARG A 281 -15.71 -14.37 0.23
CA ARG A 281 -14.34 -14.47 0.79
C ARG A 281 -14.28 -14.03 2.25
N HIS A 282 -14.90 -12.90 2.57
CA HIS A 282 -15.02 -12.38 3.94
C HIS A 282 -15.79 -13.34 4.85
N THR A 283 -16.94 -13.83 4.40
CA THR A 283 -17.75 -14.77 5.18
C THR A 283 -17.02 -16.09 5.43
N SER A 284 -16.43 -16.69 4.40
CA SER A 284 -15.66 -17.94 4.52
C SER A 284 -14.42 -17.76 5.38
N GLY A 285 -13.68 -16.66 5.21
CA GLY A 285 -12.50 -16.35 6.03
C GLY A 285 -12.85 -16.13 7.51
N ARG A 286 -13.95 -15.42 7.79
CA ARG A 286 -14.42 -15.15 9.16
C ARG A 286 -14.80 -16.45 9.84
N ARG A 287 -15.60 -17.28 9.19
CA ARG A 287 -16.01 -18.60 9.69
C ARG A 287 -14.82 -19.55 9.87
N TYR A 288 -13.89 -19.59 8.92
CA TYR A 288 -12.66 -20.38 9.08
C TYR A 288 -11.84 -19.94 10.30
N SER A 289 -11.70 -18.62 10.52
CA SER A 289 -10.96 -18.10 11.68
C SER A 289 -11.61 -18.43 13.04
N TYR A 290 -12.91 -18.76 13.05
CA TYR A 290 -13.60 -19.24 14.26
C TYR A 290 -13.19 -20.68 14.60
N ASP A 291 -13.05 -21.52 13.58
CA ASP A 291 -12.59 -22.90 13.71
C ASP A 291 -11.07 -22.94 14.02
N ASP A 292 -10.25 -22.24 13.24
CA ASP A 292 -8.82 -22.06 13.51
C ASP A 292 -8.60 -20.84 14.41
N ARG A 293 -8.78 -21.01 15.72
CA ARG A 293 -8.67 -19.92 16.70
C ARG A 293 -7.29 -19.26 16.75
N ARG A 294 -6.26 -19.89 16.21
CA ARG A 294 -4.90 -19.37 16.18
C ARG A 294 -4.55 -18.71 14.86
N ALA A 295 -5.21 -19.11 13.77
CA ALA A 295 -4.98 -18.48 12.47
C ALA A 295 -5.34 -16.99 12.46
N THR A 296 -4.59 -16.26 11.65
CA THR A 296 -4.95 -14.92 11.22
C THR A 296 -5.34 -15.00 9.75
N VAL A 297 -6.56 -14.59 9.43
CA VAL A 297 -7.05 -14.58 8.04
C VAL A 297 -7.10 -13.15 7.53
N ILE A 298 -6.41 -12.88 6.43
CA ILE A 298 -6.37 -11.58 5.77
C ILE A 298 -7.14 -11.72 4.46
N VAL A 299 -8.23 -10.98 4.32
CA VAL A 299 -9.06 -10.97 3.11
C VAL A 299 -8.83 -9.65 2.39
N VAL A 300 -8.38 -9.73 1.14
CA VAL A 300 -8.24 -8.59 0.23
C VAL A 300 -9.42 -8.62 -0.73
N SER A 301 -10.21 -7.55 -0.73
CA SER A 301 -11.28 -7.38 -1.70
C SER A 301 -10.72 -6.94 -3.06
N GLU A 302 -11.44 -7.26 -4.14
CA GLU A 302 -11.05 -6.81 -5.50
C GLU A 302 -11.16 -5.28 -5.67
N ASP A 303 -11.99 -4.61 -4.88
CA ASP A 303 -12.09 -3.15 -4.81
C ASP A 303 -11.00 -2.51 -3.94
N GLY A 304 -10.07 -3.29 -3.36
CA GLY A 304 -8.90 -2.81 -2.63
C GLY A 304 -8.91 -3.01 -1.11
N PRO A 305 -10.05 -2.97 -0.40
CA PRO A 305 -10.08 -3.10 1.05
C PRO A 305 -9.47 -4.38 1.59
N VAL A 306 -8.62 -4.25 2.61
CA VAL A 306 -8.04 -5.39 3.34
C VAL A 306 -8.76 -5.56 4.66
N THR A 307 -9.11 -6.77 5.06
CA THR A 307 -9.75 -7.06 6.35
C THR A 307 -8.99 -8.16 7.07
N VAL A 308 -8.76 -7.98 8.37
CA VAL A 308 -8.12 -8.96 9.24
C VAL A 308 -9.17 -9.63 10.13
N LEU A 309 -9.18 -10.96 10.11
CA LEU A 309 -10.17 -11.80 10.79
C LEU A 309 -9.48 -12.81 11.71
N ARG A 310 -10.03 -13.00 12.90
CA ARG A 310 -9.51 -13.93 13.91
C ARG A 310 -10.61 -14.37 14.86
N LYS A 311 -10.67 -15.65 15.24
CA LYS A 311 -11.66 -16.19 16.20
C LYS A 311 -13.13 -15.88 15.80
N GLY A 312 -13.41 -15.70 14.52
CA GLY A 312 -14.74 -15.31 14.03
C GLY A 312 -15.03 -13.81 14.11
N GLU A 313 -14.06 -12.98 14.50
CA GLU A 313 -14.22 -11.53 14.65
C GLU A 313 -13.44 -10.75 13.60
N VAL A 314 -13.91 -9.53 13.31
CA VAL A 314 -13.20 -8.54 12.50
C VAL A 314 -12.31 -7.74 13.42
N LEU A 315 -10.99 -7.80 13.21
CA LEU A 315 -10.03 -7.09 14.05
C LEU A 315 -9.61 -5.72 13.49
N GLY A 316 -9.70 -5.55 12.18
CA GLY A 316 -9.34 -4.30 11.51
C GLY A 316 -9.61 -4.37 10.01
N ALA A 317 -9.79 -3.22 9.38
CA ALA A 317 -10.02 -3.13 7.94
C ALA A 317 -9.45 -1.84 7.33
N SER A 318 -8.99 -1.94 6.08
CA SER A 318 -8.58 -0.81 5.25
C SER A 318 -9.84 -0.11 4.80
N ARG A 319 -9.95 1.15 5.19
CA ARG A 319 -11.17 1.92 5.00
C ARG A 319 -11.36 2.20 3.52
N THR A 320 -12.59 2.02 3.06
CA THR A 320 -13.11 2.76 1.89
C THR A 320 -14.08 3.82 2.41
N GLU A 321 -14.29 4.91 1.67
CA GLU A 321 -15.26 5.98 2.00
C GLU A 321 -16.65 5.45 2.44
N ALA A 322 -17.06 4.26 2.02
CA ALA A 322 -18.33 3.65 2.39
C ALA A 322 -18.45 3.24 3.89
N ASP A 323 -17.35 3.07 4.61
CA ASP A 323 -17.37 2.68 6.02
C ASP A 323 -17.43 3.89 6.97
N SER A 324 -17.05 5.10 6.53
CA SER A 324 -17.11 6.32 7.37
C SER A 324 -18.55 6.80 7.61
N VAL A 325 -19.48 6.46 6.72
CA VAL A 325 -20.90 6.80 6.86
C VAL A 325 -21.61 5.89 7.87
N ARG A 326 -21.13 4.65 8.08
CA ARG A 326 -21.78 3.68 8.99
C ARG A 326 -21.39 3.86 10.46
N ASP A 327 -20.23 4.42 10.75
CA ASP A 327 -19.79 4.67 12.13
C ASP A 327 -20.46 5.90 12.77
N VAL A 328 -21.02 6.84 11.98
CA VAL A 328 -21.74 8.00 12.53
C VAL A 328 -23.13 7.60 13.05
N ASP A 329 -23.77 6.63 12.41
CA ASP A 329 -25.11 6.16 12.83
C ASP A 329 -25.07 5.17 14.01
N ALA A 330 -23.92 4.56 14.30
CA ALA A 330 -23.76 3.60 15.40
C ALA A 330 -23.49 4.26 16.78
N VAL A 331 -23.22 5.57 16.82
CA VAL A 331 -22.86 6.30 18.06
C VAL A 331 -24.05 7.11 18.64
N THR A 332 -25.20 7.13 17.96
CA THR A 332 -26.40 7.88 18.40
C THR A 332 -27.54 7.06 19.02
N ASP A 333 -27.36 5.77 19.26
CA ASP A 333 -28.33 4.96 20.04
C ASP A 333 -27.67 4.36 21.30
N VAL A 334 -27.39 5.23 22.28
CA VAL A 334 -27.39 4.91 23.73
C VAL A 334 -27.95 6.09 24.50
#